data_AF-A0A397TXH9-F1
#
_entry.id   AF-A0A397TXH9-F1
#
_cell.length_a   1.000
_cell.length_b   1.000
_cell.length_c   1.000
_cell.angle_alpha   90.00
_cell.angle_beta   90.00
_cell.angle_gamma   90.00
#
_symmetry.space_group_name_H-M   'P 1'
#
loop_
_entity.id
_entity.type
_entity.pdbx_description
1 polymer ?
#
loop_
_entity_poly.entity_id
_entity_poly.type
_entity_poly.pdbx_seq_one_letter_code
_entity_poly.pdbx_strand_id
1 'polypeptide(L)'
;MAKPTLWIHFEGHADAFKHSEHIQTDSDLDDLRSSLCERHEFLKGVKPDRIGFFSYNNRNEPLMEDTLLKDLTTTDTAPLIIRYPVSDSHVVVRCNFSTKWFRCSFPHDSGIWYLVRAYCQQNFESLPTDVLYFFIYNKDKNKGSAGEEMIKNEFQLNIAVSKIKPNEENEREINLSIRIEGWFARMNWMP
;
A
#
# COMPACT_ATOMS: atom_id res chain seq x y z
N MET A 1 -36.07 -2.16 -5.92
CA MET A 1 -34.72 -2.02 -6.50
C MET A 1 -33.78 -2.94 -5.72
N ALA A 2 -32.87 -3.66 -6.40
CA ALA A 2 -31.91 -4.51 -5.71
C ALA A 2 -30.94 -3.63 -4.90
N LYS A 3 -30.64 -4.01 -3.65
CA LYS A 3 -29.61 -3.32 -2.88
C LYS A 3 -28.28 -3.51 -3.59
N PRO A 4 -27.51 -2.44 -3.86
CA PRO A 4 -26.18 -2.59 -4.42
C PRO A 4 -25.36 -3.47 -3.47
N THR A 5 -24.54 -4.32 -4.06
CA THR A 5 -23.57 -5.13 -3.33
C THR A 5 -22.19 -4.64 -3.75
N LEU A 6 -21.35 -4.36 -2.77
CA LEU A 6 -19.94 -4.05 -3.00
C LEU A 6 -19.06 -5.22 -2.56
N TRP A 7 -18.02 -5.48 -3.32
CA TRP A 7 -16.87 -6.24 -2.85
C TRP A 7 -15.81 -5.28 -2.35
N ILE A 8 -15.34 -5.51 -1.13
CA ILE A 8 -14.43 -4.62 -0.41
C ILE A 8 -13.20 -5.42 0.03
N HIS A 9 -12.04 -4.78 -0.01
CA HIS A 9 -10.78 -5.34 0.47
C HIS A 9 -10.00 -4.28 1.25
N PHE A 10 -9.69 -4.57 2.51
CA PHE A 10 -8.78 -3.76 3.32
C PHE A 10 -7.34 -4.08 2.93
N GLU A 11 -6.55 -3.08 2.52
CA GLU A 11 -5.15 -3.32 2.13
C GLU A 11 -4.37 -3.97 3.28
N GLY A 12 -3.55 -4.97 2.96
CA GLY A 12 -2.82 -5.77 3.93
C GLY A 12 -3.62 -6.93 4.57
N HIS A 13 -4.91 -7.07 4.29
CA HIS A 13 -5.70 -8.25 4.69
C HIS A 13 -5.67 -9.33 3.60
N ALA A 14 -5.99 -10.57 3.99
CA ALA A 14 -5.88 -11.72 3.07
C ALA A 14 -6.92 -11.68 1.94
N ASP A 15 -8.19 -11.40 2.26
CA ASP A 15 -9.30 -11.66 1.36
C ASP A 15 -10.24 -10.45 1.23
N ALA A 16 -10.83 -10.31 0.04
CA ALA A 16 -11.96 -9.43 -0.18
C ALA A 16 -13.26 -10.07 0.36
N PHE A 17 -14.21 -9.25 0.78
CA PHE A 17 -15.50 -9.71 1.28
C PHE A 17 -16.65 -8.88 0.72
N LYS A 18 -17.84 -9.48 0.76
CA LYS A 18 -19.07 -8.88 0.27
C LYS A 18 -19.65 -7.95 1.34
N HIS A 19 -19.84 -6.68 1.00
CA HIS A 19 -20.50 -5.67 1.81
C HIS A 19 -21.88 -5.35 1.20
N SER A 20 -22.95 -5.82 1.85
CA SER A 20 -24.32 -5.72 1.33
C SER A 20 -25.32 -5.09 2.31
N GLU A 21 -24.89 -4.76 3.53
CA GLU A 21 -25.77 -4.27 4.58
C GLU A 21 -25.79 -2.73 4.61
N HIS A 22 -27.00 -2.17 4.55
CA HIS A 22 -27.30 -0.73 4.71
C HIS A 22 -26.84 0.22 3.61
N ILE A 23 -26.42 -0.27 2.44
CA ILE A 23 -26.16 0.62 1.30
C ILE A 23 -27.50 1.15 0.75
N GLN A 24 -27.74 2.45 0.91
CA GLN A 24 -28.84 3.14 0.23
C GLN A 24 -28.43 3.41 -1.22
N THR A 25 -29.40 3.52 -2.11
CA THR A 25 -29.18 3.73 -3.56
C THR A 25 -28.39 5.00 -3.89
N ASP A 26 -28.47 5.96 -2.99
CA ASP A 26 -27.95 7.32 -3.03
C ASP A 26 -26.76 7.50 -2.09
N SER A 27 -26.32 6.43 -1.40
CA SER A 27 -25.10 6.48 -0.60
C SER A 27 -23.86 6.64 -1.47
N ASP A 28 -22.89 7.39 -0.97
CA ASP A 28 -21.59 7.62 -1.58
C ASP A 28 -20.45 6.97 -0.76
N LEU A 29 -19.21 7.26 -1.13
CA LEU A 29 -18.04 6.73 -0.44
C LEU A 29 -17.85 7.36 0.94
N ASP A 30 -18.31 8.59 1.19
CA ASP A 30 -18.22 9.21 2.51
C ASP A 30 -19.17 8.55 3.53
N ASP A 31 -20.39 8.23 3.09
CA ASP A 31 -21.33 7.41 3.88
C ASP A 31 -20.73 6.04 4.24
N LEU A 32 -20.09 5.38 3.28
CA LEU A 32 -19.45 4.08 3.48
C LEU A 32 -18.33 4.17 4.53
N ARG A 33 -17.53 5.23 4.49
CA ARG A 33 -16.40 5.53 5.39
C ARG A 33 -16.80 5.46 6.85
N SER A 34 -17.87 6.17 7.20
CA SER A 34 -18.41 6.21 8.56
C SER A 34 -18.87 4.83 9.00
N SER A 35 -19.57 4.11 8.13
CA SER A 35 -20.03 2.75 8.43
C SER A 35 -18.88 1.76 8.63
N LEU A 36 -17.75 1.92 7.95
CA LEU A 36 -16.59 1.04 8.11
C LEU A 36 -15.91 1.22 9.47
N CYS A 37 -15.71 2.47 9.90
CA CYS A 37 -15.13 2.79 11.21
C CYS A 37 -15.94 2.22 12.38
N GLU A 38 -17.28 2.20 12.26
CA GLU A 38 -18.16 1.68 13.31
C GLU A 38 -18.13 0.15 13.42
N ARG A 39 -17.97 -0.56 12.29
CA ARG A 39 -18.13 -2.02 12.22
C ARG A 39 -16.85 -2.81 12.42
N HIS A 40 -15.70 -2.22 12.09
CA HIS A 40 -14.43 -2.96 12.09
C HIS A 40 -13.56 -2.56 13.29
N GLU A 41 -13.32 -3.53 14.17
CA GLU A 41 -12.58 -3.29 15.43
C GLU A 41 -11.18 -2.69 15.20
N PHE A 42 -10.47 -3.10 14.15
CA PHE A 42 -9.15 -2.56 13.83
C PHE A 42 -9.17 -1.13 13.30
N LEU A 43 -10.35 -0.59 12.94
CA LEU A 43 -10.57 0.81 12.59
C LEU A 43 -11.10 1.64 13.77
N LYS A 44 -11.26 1.03 14.96
CA LYS A 44 -11.77 1.75 16.12
C LYS A 44 -10.85 2.90 16.50
N GLY A 45 -11.38 4.12 16.47
CA GLY A 45 -10.62 5.35 16.74
C GLY A 45 -9.93 5.96 15.50
N VAL A 46 -9.96 5.28 14.35
CA VAL A 46 -9.59 5.89 13.07
C VAL A 46 -10.67 6.88 12.67
N LYS A 47 -10.28 8.12 12.40
CA LYS A 47 -11.20 9.13 11.90
C LYS A 47 -11.59 8.80 10.44
N PRO A 48 -12.86 8.93 10.04
CA PRO A 48 -13.31 8.59 8.69
C PRO A 48 -12.54 9.29 7.58
N ASP A 49 -12.16 10.56 7.76
CA ASP A 49 -11.37 11.36 6.80
C ASP A 49 -9.98 10.79 6.50
N ARG A 50 -9.48 9.86 7.34
CA ARG A 50 -8.21 9.17 7.11
C ARG A 50 -8.34 7.87 6.32
N ILE A 51 -9.55 7.48 5.94
CA ILE A 51 -9.79 6.31 5.11
C ILE A 51 -9.78 6.72 3.63
N GLY A 52 -8.93 6.08 2.84
CA GLY A 52 -8.89 6.26 1.40
C GLY A 52 -9.55 5.12 0.65
N PHE A 53 -10.28 5.43 -0.41
CA PHE A 53 -10.85 4.44 -1.31
C PHE A 53 -10.09 4.42 -2.62
N PHE A 54 -9.77 3.23 -3.12
CA PHE A 54 -9.04 3.05 -4.36
C PHE A 54 -9.72 1.99 -5.23
N SER A 55 -9.52 2.08 -6.54
CA SER A 55 -9.90 1.00 -7.43
C SER A 55 -8.87 -0.13 -7.35
N TYR A 56 -9.26 -1.36 -7.67
CA TYR A 56 -8.32 -2.47 -7.74
C TYR A 56 -7.16 -2.19 -8.73
N ASN A 57 -7.49 -1.59 -9.88
CA ASN A 57 -6.55 -1.33 -10.98
C ASN A 57 -5.67 -0.08 -10.78
N ASN A 58 -6.12 0.88 -9.96
CA ASN A 58 -5.37 2.10 -9.65
C ASN A 58 -5.35 2.32 -8.13
N ARG A 59 -4.20 1.98 -7.53
CA ARG A 59 -3.90 2.06 -6.09
C ARG A 59 -3.16 3.33 -5.67
N ASN A 60 -2.91 4.23 -6.62
CA ASN A 60 -2.11 5.44 -6.41
C ASN A 60 -3.00 6.68 -6.30
N GLU A 61 -4.14 6.68 -6.99
CA GLU A 61 -5.08 7.79 -6.99
C GLU A 61 -6.37 7.40 -6.26
N PRO A 62 -6.75 8.14 -5.20
CA PRO A 62 -7.98 7.86 -4.48
C PRO A 62 -9.21 8.19 -5.33
N LEU A 63 -10.28 7.44 -5.12
CA LEU A 63 -11.61 7.76 -5.63
C LEU A 63 -12.18 8.98 -4.88
N MET A 64 -12.97 9.78 -5.59
CA MET A 64 -13.61 10.96 -5.01
C MET A 64 -14.72 10.57 -4.04
N GLU A 65 -14.85 11.30 -2.94
CA GLU A 65 -15.72 10.95 -1.81
C GLU A 65 -17.21 10.96 -2.17
N ASP A 66 -17.60 11.81 -3.12
CA ASP A 66 -18.95 11.94 -3.69
C ASP A 66 -19.29 10.86 -4.74
N THR A 67 -18.39 9.90 -4.98
CA THR A 67 -18.66 8.78 -5.89
C THR A 67 -19.77 7.91 -5.31
N LEU A 68 -20.90 7.84 -6.02
CA LEU A 68 -22.04 7.02 -5.59
C LEU A 68 -21.69 5.53 -5.61
N LEU A 69 -22.09 4.82 -4.56
CA LEU A 69 -21.79 3.40 -4.40
C LEU A 69 -22.41 2.52 -5.49
N LYS A 70 -23.54 2.95 -6.06
CA LYS A 70 -24.20 2.27 -7.19
C LYS A 70 -23.42 2.34 -8.51
N ASP A 71 -22.51 3.31 -8.64
CA ASP A 71 -21.72 3.52 -9.86
C ASP A 71 -20.41 2.72 -9.82
N LEU A 72 -20.08 2.11 -8.67
CA LEU A 72 -18.92 1.26 -8.50
C LEU A 72 -19.21 -0.17 -9.00
N THR A 73 -18.38 -0.64 -9.94
CA THR A 73 -18.38 -2.05 -10.37
C THR A 73 -17.28 -2.81 -9.64
N THR A 74 -17.64 -3.66 -8.68
CA THR A 74 -16.69 -4.41 -7.85
C THR A 74 -16.99 -5.91 -7.89
N THR A 75 -15.93 -6.72 -7.82
CA THR A 75 -16.01 -8.19 -7.72
C THR A 75 -15.05 -8.70 -6.65
N ASP A 76 -15.11 -9.99 -6.33
CA ASP A 76 -14.15 -10.64 -5.43
C ASP A 76 -12.70 -10.53 -5.92
N THR A 77 -12.50 -10.54 -7.24
CA THR A 77 -11.18 -10.41 -7.89
C THR A 77 -10.78 -8.98 -8.23
N ALA A 78 -11.74 -8.06 -8.30
CA ALA A 78 -11.52 -6.62 -8.46
C ALA A 78 -12.36 -5.83 -7.43
N PRO A 79 -12.01 -5.90 -6.14
CA PRO A 79 -12.76 -5.22 -5.07
C PRO A 79 -12.47 -3.72 -5.01
N LEU A 80 -13.35 -2.98 -4.33
CA LEU A 80 -13.06 -1.65 -3.80
C LEU A 80 -12.02 -1.77 -2.70
N ILE A 81 -11.01 -0.92 -2.76
CA ILE A 81 -9.84 -1.02 -1.90
C ILE A 81 -9.93 0.03 -0.82
N ILE A 82 -9.71 -0.39 0.42
CA ILE A 82 -9.71 0.50 1.57
C ILE A 82 -8.30 0.60 2.13
N ARG A 83 -7.76 1.82 2.09
CA ARG A 83 -6.52 2.20 2.76
C ARG A 83 -6.85 2.93 4.05
N TYR A 84 -6.09 2.65 5.09
CA TYR A 84 -6.30 3.22 6.42
C TYR A 84 -4.96 3.44 7.14
N PRO A 85 -4.87 4.42 8.04
CA PRO A 85 -3.67 4.63 8.84
C PRO A 85 -3.43 3.43 9.75
N VAL A 86 -2.20 2.91 9.75
CA VAL A 86 -1.74 1.87 10.67
C VAL A 86 -1.30 2.48 11.99
N SER A 87 -0.78 3.71 11.97
CA SER A 87 -0.50 4.52 13.16
C SER A 87 -0.34 6.00 12.81
N ASP A 88 -0.10 6.84 13.81
CA ASP A 88 0.20 8.26 13.63
C ASP A 88 1.68 8.58 13.35
N SER A 89 2.55 7.57 13.29
CA SER A 89 3.95 7.77 12.89
C SER A 89 4.09 7.96 11.39
N HIS A 90 5.21 8.54 10.98
CA HIS A 90 5.64 8.56 9.58
C HIS A 90 6.65 7.45 9.30
N VAL A 91 6.76 7.03 8.05
CA VAL A 91 7.77 6.07 7.60
C VAL A 91 8.75 6.80 6.69
N VAL A 92 9.98 6.93 7.16
CA VAL A 92 11.05 7.51 6.36
C VAL A 92 11.70 6.39 5.56
N VAL A 93 11.54 6.44 4.25
CA VAL A 93 12.08 5.45 3.34
C VAL A 93 13.34 6.02 2.71
N ARG A 94 14.48 5.38 3.00
CA ARG A 94 15.71 5.55 2.22
C ARG A 94 15.77 4.43 1.19
N CYS A 95 15.57 4.76 -0.08
CA CYS A 95 15.59 3.78 -1.15
C CYS A 95 16.78 4.02 -2.08
N ASN A 96 17.47 2.95 -2.48
CA ASN A 96 18.53 3.01 -3.48
C ASN A 96 18.26 2.09 -4.68
N PHE A 97 18.71 2.52 -5.84
CA PHE A 97 18.73 1.75 -7.07
C PHE A 97 19.98 2.10 -7.88
N SER A 98 20.84 1.10 -8.11
CA SER A 98 22.17 1.31 -8.68
C SER A 98 22.95 2.35 -7.83
N THR A 99 23.47 3.41 -8.44
CA THR A 99 24.21 4.49 -7.77
C THR A 99 23.32 5.62 -7.26
N LYS A 100 22.03 5.63 -7.61
CA LYS A 100 21.07 6.67 -7.21
C LYS A 100 20.34 6.26 -5.93
N TRP A 101 19.93 7.25 -5.13
CA TRP A 101 19.14 7.03 -3.94
C TRP A 101 18.25 8.24 -3.64
N PHE A 102 17.18 8.03 -2.86
CA PHE A 102 16.36 9.08 -2.28
C PHE A 102 16.09 8.80 -0.79
N ARG A 103 15.69 9.84 -0.05
CA ARG A 103 15.08 9.76 1.27
C ARG A 103 13.78 10.56 1.23
N CYS A 104 12.65 9.92 1.54
CA CYS A 104 11.35 10.58 1.55
C CYS A 104 10.50 10.04 2.71
N SER A 105 9.60 10.88 3.22
CA SER A 105 8.68 10.53 4.31
C SER A 105 7.31 10.18 3.74
N PHE A 106 6.73 9.09 4.22
CA PHE A 106 5.41 8.59 3.84
C PHE A 106 4.53 8.45 5.08
N PRO A 107 3.20 8.57 4.96
CA PRO A 107 2.29 8.18 6.03
C PRO A 107 2.48 6.69 6.37
N HIS A 108 2.37 6.32 7.64
CA HIS A 108 2.27 4.91 8.03
C HIS A 108 0.84 4.43 7.84
N ASP A 109 0.48 4.16 6.59
CA ASP A 109 -0.80 3.59 6.19
C ASP A 109 -0.63 2.19 5.58
N SER A 110 -1.75 1.48 5.40
CA SER A 110 -1.77 0.11 4.89
C SER A 110 -1.27 -0.02 3.44
N GLY A 111 -1.20 1.07 2.69
CA GLY A 111 -0.81 1.08 1.27
C GLY A 111 0.53 1.73 0.98
N ILE A 112 1.38 1.91 2.00
CA ILE A 112 2.75 2.44 1.85
C ILE A 112 3.55 1.77 0.73
N TRP A 113 3.30 0.48 0.47
CA TRP A 113 3.88 -0.23 -0.66
C TRP A 113 3.66 0.46 -2.00
N TYR A 114 2.43 0.86 -2.30
CA TYR A 114 2.09 1.51 -3.56
C TYR A 114 2.69 2.92 -3.63
N LEU A 115 2.64 3.66 -2.52
CA LEU A 115 3.23 5.01 -2.43
C LEU A 115 4.74 4.98 -2.70
N VAL A 116 5.47 4.07 -2.04
CA VAL A 116 6.91 3.92 -2.24
C VAL A 116 7.22 3.51 -3.68
N ARG A 117 6.46 2.56 -4.25
CA ARG A 117 6.68 2.12 -5.63
C ARG A 117 6.43 3.23 -6.64
N ALA A 118 5.34 3.98 -6.51
CA ALA A 118 5.04 5.12 -7.36
C ALA A 118 6.17 6.17 -7.28
N TYR A 119 6.66 6.46 -6.07
CA TYR A 119 7.78 7.38 -5.88
C TYR A 119 9.08 6.88 -6.50
N CYS A 120 9.37 5.58 -6.41
CA CYS A 120 10.50 4.95 -7.10
C CYS A 120 10.43 5.13 -8.62
N GLN A 121 9.26 4.92 -9.22
CA GLN A 121 9.07 5.09 -10.66
C GLN A 121 9.28 6.53 -11.12
N GLN A 122 8.90 7.51 -10.29
CA GLN A 122 9.12 8.93 -10.58
C GLN A 122 10.59 9.37 -10.42
N ASN A 123 11.33 8.76 -9.49
CA ASN A 123 12.68 9.21 -9.13
C ASN A 123 13.82 8.39 -9.77
N PHE A 124 13.53 7.17 -10.23
CA PHE A 124 14.49 6.32 -10.91
C PHE A 124 14.09 6.13 -12.38
N GLU A 125 14.44 7.10 -13.23
CA GLU A 125 14.19 7.04 -14.69
C GLU A 125 14.68 5.73 -15.35
N SER A 126 15.74 5.12 -14.80
CA SER A 126 16.30 3.86 -15.29
C SER A 126 15.58 2.62 -14.79
N LEU A 127 14.56 2.75 -13.94
CA LEU A 127 13.72 1.66 -13.47
C LEU A 127 12.60 1.44 -14.50
N PRO A 128 12.62 0.33 -15.25
CA PRO A 128 11.60 0.11 -16.28
C PRO A 128 10.21 -0.07 -15.66
N THR A 129 9.18 0.42 -16.36
CA THR A 129 7.78 0.26 -15.93
C THR A 129 7.29 -1.19 -16.05
N ASP A 130 7.86 -1.94 -16.99
CA ASP A 130 7.35 -3.26 -17.39
C ASP A 130 8.16 -4.41 -16.79
N VAL A 131 8.95 -4.15 -15.74
CA VAL A 131 9.70 -5.19 -15.03
C VAL A 131 9.15 -5.38 -13.62
N LEU A 132 9.12 -6.65 -13.21
CA LEU A 132 8.91 -7.00 -11.83
C LEU A 132 10.19 -6.64 -11.05
N TYR A 133 10.02 -5.88 -9.99
CA TYR A 133 11.08 -5.58 -9.04
C TYR A 133 10.54 -5.73 -7.63
N PHE A 134 11.47 -6.00 -6.71
CA PHE A 134 11.20 -6.14 -5.29
C PHE A 134 12.22 -5.33 -4.50
N PHE A 135 11.95 -5.13 -3.21
CA PHE A 135 12.88 -4.46 -2.32
C PHE A 135 13.69 -5.48 -1.53
N ILE A 136 14.95 -5.14 -1.29
CA ILE A 136 15.78 -5.73 -0.26
C ILE A 136 15.78 -4.77 0.92
N TYR A 137 15.28 -5.23 2.06
CA TYR A 137 15.38 -4.53 3.32
C TYR A 137 16.63 -5.00 4.06
N ASN A 138 17.53 -4.06 4.36
CA ASN A 138 18.70 -4.36 5.18
C ASN A 138 18.40 -4.00 6.63
N LYS A 139 18.09 -5.02 7.43
CA LYS A 139 17.72 -4.88 8.85
C LYS A 139 18.93 -4.60 9.74
N ASP A 140 20.11 -5.07 9.34
CA ASP A 140 21.34 -4.95 10.11
C ASP A 140 22.53 -4.70 9.17
N LYS A 141 22.94 -3.43 9.09
CA LYS A 141 24.07 -3.01 8.27
C LYS A 141 25.37 -3.76 8.61
N ASN A 142 25.49 -4.31 9.81
CA ASN A 142 26.69 -5.01 10.27
C ASN A 142 26.72 -6.48 9.89
N LYS A 143 25.61 -7.05 9.41
CA LYS A 143 25.52 -8.47 9.03
C LYS A 143 25.68 -8.73 7.53
N GLY A 144 25.96 -7.68 6.74
CA GLY A 144 26.08 -7.80 5.29
C GLY A 144 24.85 -8.52 4.69
N SER A 145 25.08 -9.42 3.73
CA SER A 145 24.02 -10.15 3.02
C SER A 145 23.17 -11.06 3.90
N ALA A 146 23.65 -11.47 5.09
CA ALA A 146 22.90 -12.31 6.02
C ALA A 146 21.80 -11.54 6.78
N GLY A 147 21.82 -10.21 6.72
CA GLY A 147 20.79 -9.32 7.29
C GLY A 147 19.75 -8.81 6.29
N GLU A 148 19.78 -9.31 5.05
CA GLU A 148 18.88 -8.88 3.98
C GLU A 148 17.58 -9.70 3.98
N GLU A 149 16.44 -9.01 4.09
CA GLU A 149 15.10 -9.58 3.94
C GLU A 149 14.51 -9.15 2.59
N MET A 150 13.99 -10.10 1.81
CA MET A 150 13.28 -9.79 0.55
C MET A 150 11.85 -9.35 0.84
N ILE A 151 11.46 -8.21 0.28
CA ILE A 151 10.11 -7.64 0.36
C ILE A 151 9.54 -7.59 -1.06
N LYS A 152 8.64 -8.52 -1.35
CA LYS A 152 8.00 -8.74 -2.66
C LYS A 152 6.57 -8.22 -2.76
N ASN A 153 5.93 -7.90 -1.63
CA ASN A 153 4.56 -7.42 -1.62
C ASN A 153 4.28 -6.50 -0.42
N GLU A 154 3.08 -5.91 -0.43
CA GLU A 154 2.60 -4.99 0.61
C GLU A 154 2.61 -5.59 2.01
N PHE A 155 2.19 -6.85 2.17
CA PHE A 155 2.12 -7.54 3.44
C PHE A 155 3.50 -7.64 4.10
N GLN A 156 4.52 -8.01 3.33
CA GLN A 156 5.90 -8.09 3.82
C GLN A 156 6.45 -6.72 4.21
N LEU A 157 6.12 -5.66 3.47
CA LEU A 157 6.57 -4.30 3.80
C LEU A 157 5.93 -3.81 5.10
N ASN A 158 4.62 -3.98 5.24
CA ASN A 158 3.89 -3.60 6.46
C ASN A 158 4.42 -4.36 7.69
N ILE A 159 4.75 -5.65 7.55
CA ILE A 159 5.41 -6.41 8.62
C ILE A 159 6.80 -5.85 8.94
N ALA A 160 7.60 -5.47 7.94
CA ALA A 160 8.92 -4.91 8.18
C ALA A 160 8.85 -3.58 8.94
N VAL A 161 7.95 -2.68 8.52
CA VAL A 161 7.75 -1.36 9.13
C VAL A 161 7.18 -1.47 10.55
N SER A 162 6.21 -2.35 10.78
CA SER A 162 5.59 -2.51 12.11
C SER A 162 6.58 -2.95 13.20
N LYS A 163 7.66 -3.67 12.82
CA LYS A 163 8.74 -4.08 13.72
C LYS A 163 9.69 -2.93 14.13
N ILE A 164 9.66 -1.80 13.43
CA ILE A 164 10.53 -0.64 13.68
C ILE A 164 9.82 0.29 14.67
N LYS A 165 10.40 0.52 15.84
CA LYS A 165 9.83 1.49 16.79
C LYS A 165 10.04 2.93 16.26
N PRO A 166 9.04 3.81 16.38
CA PRO A 166 9.22 5.23 16.08
C PRO A 166 10.33 5.83 16.94
N ASN A 167 11.12 6.74 16.36
CA ASN A 167 12.10 7.56 17.06
C ASN A 167 11.41 8.73 17.81
N GLU A 168 12.20 9.64 18.38
CA GLU A 168 11.70 10.84 19.10
C GLU A 168 10.92 11.81 18.20
N GLU A 169 11.16 11.77 16.88
CA GLU A 169 10.46 12.55 15.87
C GLU A 169 9.21 11.83 15.33
N ASN A 170 8.82 10.71 15.96
CA ASN A 170 7.71 9.86 15.54
C ASN A 170 7.89 9.28 14.12
N GLU A 171 9.14 9.00 13.74
CA GLU A 171 9.53 8.43 12.44
C GLU A 171 9.98 6.96 12.58
N ARG A 172 9.58 6.13 11.63
CA ARG A 172 10.06 4.77 11.41
C ARG A 172 10.98 4.75 10.19
N GLU A 173 12.29 4.68 10.41
CA GLU A 173 13.24 4.67 9.29
C GLU A 173 13.46 3.27 8.72
N ILE A 174 13.29 3.11 7.40
CA ILE A 174 13.53 1.85 6.68
C ILE A 174 14.50 2.08 5.50
N ASN A 175 15.48 1.17 5.35
CA ASN A 175 16.47 1.22 4.28
C ASN A 175 16.18 0.12 3.25
N LEU A 176 15.76 0.53 2.05
CA LEU A 176 15.38 -0.35 0.95
C LEU A 176 16.36 -0.25 -0.20
N SER A 177 16.59 -1.36 -0.90
CA SER A 177 17.33 -1.41 -2.17
C SER A 177 16.48 -2.09 -3.22
N ILE A 178 16.38 -1.55 -4.43
CA ILE A 178 15.60 -2.16 -5.51
C ILE A 178 16.41 -3.27 -6.18
N ARG A 179 15.76 -4.41 -6.43
CA ARG A 179 16.26 -5.50 -7.27
C ARG A 179 15.23 -5.84 -8.34
N ILE A 180 15.66 -5.90 -9.59
CA ILE A 180 14.82 -6.30 -10.72
C ILE A 180 14.86 -7.82 -10.86
N GLU A 181 13.69 -8.46 -10.93
CA GLU A 181 13.58 -9.89 -11.17
C GLU A 181 14.13 -10.24 -12.56
N GLY A 182 14.98 -11.28 -12.63
CA GLY A 182 15.54 -11.76 -13.90
C GLY A 182 16.59 -10.84 -14.55
N TRP A 183 17.02 -9.75 -13.92
CA TRP A 183 18.07 -8.87 -14.49
C TRP A 183 19.40 -9.61 -14.72
N PHE A 184 19.79 -10.49 -13.80
CA PHE A 184 20.97 -11.35 -13.98
C PHE A 184 20.78 -12.38 -15.10
N ALA A 185 19.55 -12.83 -15.36
CA ALA A 185 19.28 -13.70 -16.50
C ALA A 185 19.40 -12.92 -17.83
N ARG A 186 18.97 -11.66 -17.91
CA ARG A 186 19.10 -10.88 -19.15
C ARG A 186 20.54 -10.48 -19.49
N MET A 187 21.36 -10.15 -18.48
CA MET A 187 22.78 -9.82 -18.72
C MET A 187 23.60 -11.01 -19.22
N ASN A 188 23.25 -12.24 -18.83
CA ASN A 188 23.94 -13.46 -19.29
C ASN A 188 23.50 -13.94 -20.69
N TRP A 189 22.54 -13.28 -21.33
CA TRP A 189 22.01 -13.64 -22.65
C TRP A 189 22.37 -12.62 -23.74
N MET A 190 23.14 -11.59 -23.41
CA MET A 190 23.75 -10.69 -24.40
C MET A 190 25.12 -11.26 -24.80
N PRO A 191 25.31 -11.74 -26.04
CA PRO A 191 26.58 -12.24 -26.54
C PRO A 191 27.64 -11.14 -26.71
#